data_AF-A0A7Y3U4N0-F1
#
_entry.id   AF-A0A7Y3U4N0-F1
#
_cell.length_a   1.000
_cell.length_b   1.000
_cell.length_c   1.000
_cell.angle_alpha   90.00
_cell.angle_beta   90.00
_cell.angle_gamma   90.00
#
_symmetry.space_group_name_H-M   'P 1'
#
loop_
_entity.id
_entity.type
_entity.pdbx_description
1 polymer ?
#
loop_
_entity_poly.entity_id
_entity_poly.type
_entity_poly.pdbx_seq_one_letter_code
_entity_poly.pdbx_strand_id
1 'polypeptide(L)'
;MPDALSLVPFYLMMVIGIMSFSRTAELKVTDVFHSSWSISKINKGAALLKRNARYFKLSLLILLVSILSTQIVIAILGREKATFNKESNYITRPGFLGWYYENKSFDGKPKLVRYDNRISFYDTSFNEIFSGKQYSIIWSGRLYAPRSGLYKFYTESDDGSFLYINDKLVVDNGGDHGIRTKEGTMYLTEGYYDIKVKYYNSMGKGHIKVFWEIPDGLRCLLGEDNVYNYIMNCAILNNTNK
;
A
#
# COMPACT_ATOMS: atom_id res chain seq x y z
N MET A 1 -0.67 18.42 -4.96
CA MET A 1 0.73 17.94 -5.06
C MET A 1 1.60 19.18 -5.13
N PRO A 2 2.62 19.38 -4.27
CA PRO A 2 3.60 20.42 -4.56
C PRO A 2 4.45 19.95 -5.74
N ASP A 3 4.48 20.75 -6.81
CA ASP A 3 5.23 20.46 -8.02
C ASP A 3 6.70 20.21 -7.70
N ALA A 4 7.32 19.23 -8.35
CA ALA A 4 8.74 18.91 -8.16
C ALA A 4 9.68 20.13 -8.34
N LEU A 5 9.23 21.17 -9.03
CA LEU A 5 9.92 22.45 -9.16
C LEU A 5 10.02 23.26 -7.85
N SER A 6 9.11 23.08 -6.88
CA SER A 6 9.14 23.86 -5.62
C SER A 6 10.27 23.43 -4.66
N LEU A 7 10.91 22.27 -4.91
CA LEU A 7 12.03 21.74 -4.13
C LEU A 7 13.40 22.09 -4.74
N VAL A 8 13.43 22.58 -5.98
CA VAL A 8 14.67 22.97 -6.69
C VAL A 8 15.45 24.08 -5.95
N PRO A 9 14.83 25.12 -5.36
CA PRO A 9 15.58 26.15 -4.63
C PRO A 9 16.33 25.61 -3.41
N PHE A 10 15.76 24.61 -2.72
CA PHE A 10 16.33 24.01 -1.53
C PHE A 10 17.53 23.11 -1.85
N TYR A 11 17.44 22.32 -2.93
CA TYR A 11 18.57 21.51 -3.41
C TYR A 11 19.73 22.38 -3.90
N LEU A 12 19.44 23.47 -4.61
CA LEU A 12 20.44 24.40 -5.10
C LEU A 12 21.18 25.10 -3.96
N MET A 13 20.49 25.51 -2.89
CA MET A 13 21.10 26.10 -1.69
C MET A 13 22.01 25.11 -0.95
N MET A 14 21.63 23.84 -0.89
CA MET A 14 22.45 22.78 -0.25
C MET A 14 23.73 22.50 -1.04
N VAL A 15 23.64 22.44 -2.38
CA VAL A 15 24.80 22.23 -3.26
C VAL A 15 25.74 23.44 -3.24
N ILE A 16 25.20 24.67 -3.23
CA ILE A 16 26.00 25.91 -3.07
C ILE A 16 26.69 25.93 -1.70
N GLY A 17 26.03 25.49 -0.62
CA GLY A 17 26.62 25.39 0.71
C GLY A 17 27.83 24.45 0.77
N ILE A 18 27.73 23.28 0.13
CA ILE A 18 28.81 22.29 0.06
C ILE A 18 29.97 22.80 -0.82
N MET A 19 29.67 23.43 -1.96
CA MET A 19 30.68 24.00 -2.85
C MET A 19 31.39 25.23 -2.25
N SER A 20 30.68 26.11 -1.55
CA SER A 20 31.30 27.23 -0.82
C SER A 20 32.22 26.75 0.29
N PHE A 21 31.86 25.69 1.02
CA PHE A 21 32.71 25.08 2.04
C PHE A 21 34.00 24.50 1.45
N SER A 22 33.91 23.83 0.29
CA SER A 22 35.05 23.31 -0.47
C SER A 22 35.99 24.42 -0.96
N ARG A 23 35.44 25.55 -1.41
CA ARG A 23 36.23 26.65 -1.99
C ARG A 23 36.94 27.52 -0.95
N THR A 24 36.38 27.68 0.25
CA THR A 24 37.01 28.47 1.35
C THR A 24 38.09 27.73 2.12
N ALA A 25 38.28 26.43 1.91
CA ALA A 25 39.26 25.66 2.67
C ALA A 25 40.71 25.87 2.18
N GLU A 26 40.97 26.31 0.94
CA GLU A 26 42.30 26.53 0.32
C GLU A 26 43.48 25.76 0.96
N LEU A 27 43.35 24.44 1.18
CA LEU A 27 44.43 23.64 1.74
C LEU A 27 45.33 23.17 0.60
N LYS A 28 46.45 23.87 0.40
CA LYS A 28 47.56 23.32 -0.40
C LYS A 28 48.30 22.28 0.45
N VAL A 29 48.42 21.07 -0.10
CA VAL A 29 49.11 19.92 0.51
C VAL A 29 50.59 20.22 0.82
N THR A 30 51.18 21.25 0.20
CA THR A 30 52.60 21.61 0.36
C THR A 30 52.96 22.29 1.68
N ASP A 31 51.98 22.72 2.48
CA ASP A 31 52.26 23.47 3.73
C ASP A 31 52.44 22.57 4.97
N VAL A 32 52.43 21.24 4.79
CA VAL A 32 52.52 20.26 5.89
C VAL A 32 53.95 20.05 6.42
N PHE A 33 55.00 20.54 5.72
CA PHE A 33 56.40 20.15 6.02
C PHE A 33 57.38 21.24 6.45
N HIS A 34 56.93 22.44 6.88
CA HIS A 34 57.83 23.41 7.54
C HIS A 34 57.36 23.79 8.95
N SER A 35 58.20 23.43 9.93
CA SER A 35 58.02 23.61 11.37
C SER A 35 58.26 25.07 11.81
N SER A 36 57.25 25.92 11.66
CA SER A 36 57.12 27.14 12.49
C SER A 36 55.67 27.61 12.56
N TRP A 37 54.84 26.85 13.26
CA TRP A 37 53.48 27.29 13.56
C TRP A 37 53.51 28.35 14.68
N SER A 38 53.38 29.62 14.29
CA SER A 38 53.11 30.71 15.24
C SER A 38 51.79 30.46 15.98
N ILE A 39 51.79 30.62 17.31
CA ILE A 39 50.62 30.48 18.20
C ILE A 39 49.42 31.33 17.71
N SER A 40 49.69 32.45 17.03
CA SER A 40 48.68 33.30 16.41
C SER A 40 47.91 32.61 15.26
N LYS A 41 48.57 31.76 14.46
CA LYS A 41 47.92 30.99 13.38
C LYS A 41 47.08 29.83 13.93
N ILE A 42 47.53 29.15 14.99
CA ILE A 42 46.77 28.09 15.68
C ILE A 42 45.48 28.67 16.28
N ASN A 43 45.58 29.81 16.97
CA ASN A 43 44.42 30.45 17.60
C ASN A 43 43.40 30.99 16.57
N LYS A 44 43.87 31.50 15.42
CA LYS A 44 42.98 31.86 14.29
C LYS A 44 42.30 30.65 13.67
N GLY A 45 43.01 29.54 13.48
CA GLY A 45 42.45 28.27 13.00
C GLY A 45 41.42 27.68 13.95
N ALA A 46 41.68 27.69 15.26
CA ALA A 46 40.75 27.23 16.29
C ALA A 46 39.49 28.11 16.40
N ALA A 47 39.61 29.43 16.20
CA ALA A 47 38.47 30.34 16.15
C ALA A 47 37.60 30.12 14.89
N LEU A 48 38.22 29.86 13.74
CA LEU A 48 37.53 29.49 12.49
C LEU A 48 36.83 28.12 12.61
N LEU A 49 37.48 27.12 13.22
CA LEU A 49 36.88 25.81 13.51
C LEU A 49 35.69 25.92 14.47
N LYS A 50 35.80 26.73 15.54
CA LYS A 50 34.67 26.98 16.46
C LYS A 50 33.51 27.73 15.78
N ARG A 51 33.80 28.66 14.88
CA ARG A 51 32.80 29.40 14.10
C ARG A 51 32.10 28.50 13.07
N ASN A 52 32.83 27.57 12.45
CA ASN A 52 32.30 26.57 11.52
C ASN A 52 31.52 25.44 12.21
N ALA A 53 31.89 25.07 13.44
CA ALA A 53 31.13 24.12 14.25
C ALA A 53 29.73 24.64 14.59
N ARG A 54 29.54 25.97 14.71
CA ARG A 54 28.22 26.59 14.86
C ARG A 54 27.36 26.39 13.60
N TYR A 55 27.94 26.59 12.42
CA TYR A 55 27.23 26.36 11.16
C TYR A 55 26.91 24.89 10.92
N PHE A 56 27.81 23.98 11.29
CA PHE A 56 27.57 22.54 11.23
C PHE A 56 26.44 22.09 12.18
N LYS A 57 26.41 22.62 13.41
CA LYS A 57 25.29 22.37 14.34
C LYS A 57 23.97 22.95 13.82
N LEU A 58 24.00 24.13 13.21
CA LEU A 58 22.82 24.76 12.64
C LEU A 58 22.30 23.98 11.40
N SER A 59 23.19 23.50 10.53
CA SER A 59 22.80 22.69 9.36
C SER A 59 22.24 21.32 9.76
N LEU A 60 22.82 20.69 10.79
CA LEU A 60 22.30 19.44 11.34
C LEU A 60 20.92 19.63 11.98
N LEU A 61 20.72 20.75 12.69
CA LEU A 61 19.41 21.08 13.27
C LEU A 61 18.34 21.30 12.19
N ILE A 62 18.67 22.01 11.11
CA ILE A 62 17.75 22.25 9.99
C ILE A 62 17.39 20.92 9.29
N LEU A 63 18.36 20.03 9.10
CA LEU A 63 18.12 18.69 8.55
C LEU A 63 17.21 17.85 9.46
N LEU A 64 17.44 17.89 10.77
CA LEU A 64 16.60 17.18 11.74
C LEU A 64 15.17 17.72 11.75
N VAL A 65 15.00 19.04 11.67
CA VAL A 65 13.67 19.69 11.61
C VAL A 65 12.94 19.34 10.30
N SER A 66 13.63 19.24 9.17
CA SER A 66 13.00 18.83 7.90
C SER A 66 12.61 17.36 7.88
N ILE A 67 13.43 16.48 8.46
CA ILE A 67 13.08 15.07 8.65
C ILE A 67 11.87 14.97 9.59
N LEU A 68 11.86 15.69 10.71
CA LEU A 68 10.75 15.62 11.65
C LEU A 68 9.45 16.17 11.05
N SER A 69 9.51 17.26 10.28
CA SER A 69 8.33 17.83 9.64
C SER A 69 7.76 16.91 8.55
N THR A 70 8.62 16.26 7.76
CA THR A 70 8.17 15.25 6.80
C THR A 70 7.55 14.02 7.48
N GLN A 71 8.13 13.54 8.59
CA GLN A 71 7.55 12.45 9.37
C GLN A 71 6.18 12.83 9.97
N ILE A 72 6.01 14.07 10.42
CA ILE A 72 4.72 14.59 10.92
C ILE A 72 3.70 14.67 9.77
N VAL A 73 4.09 15.15 8.58
CA VAL A 73 3.19 15.20 7.41
C VAL A 73 2.79 13.79 6.97
N ILE A 74 3.71 12.82 6.96
CA ILE A 74 3.40 11.40 6.68
C ILE A 74 2.49 10.84 7.77
N ALA A 75 2.67 11.18 9.04
CA ALA A 75 1.82 10.73 10.13
C ALA A 75 0.40 11.34 10.06
N ILE A 76 0.27 12.58 9.57
CA ILE A 76 -1.03 13.24 9.37
C ILE A 76 -1.74 12.67 8.14
N LEU A 77 -1.05 12.55 7.00
CA LEU A 77 -1.60 12.02 5.75
C LEU A 77 -1.83 10.50 5.79
N GLY A 78 -1.00 9.77 6.54
CA GLY A 78 -1.13 8.32 6.75
C GLY A 78 -2.20 7.94 7.78
N ARG A 79 -2.84 8.92 8.44
CA ARG A 79 -3.88 8.71 9.46
C ARG A 79 -5.29 8.49 8.88
N GLU A 80 -5.43 8.32 7.58
CA GLU A 80 -6.70 7.87 6.98
C GLU A 80 -6.83 6.34 6.92
N LYS A 81 -6.29 5.60 7.89
CA LYS A 81 -6.57 4.17 8.02
C LYS A 81 -7.60 3.95 9.12
N ALA A 82 -8.80 3.54 8.68
CA ALA A 82 -10.05 3.36 9.42
C ALA A 82 -10.81 4.67 9.70
N THR A 83 -11.58 5.12 8.70
CA THR A 83 -12.69 6.05 8.91
C THR A 83 -13.76 5.37 9.75
N PHE A 84 -13.85 5.76 11.03
CA PHE A 84 -15.02 5.48 11.86
C PHE A 84 -16.20 6.28 11.29
N ASN A 85 -17.06 5.62 10.51
CA ASN A 85 -18.30 6.22 10.09
C ASN A 85 -19.24 6.28 11.30
N LYS A 86 -19.34 7.45 11.91
CA LYS A 86 -20.11 7.72 13.14
C LYS A 86 -21.61 7.41 13.00
N GLU A 87 -22.12 7.28 11.77
CA GLU A 87 -23.54 6.98 11.50
C GLU A 87 -23.84 5.48 11.38
N SER A 88 -22.81 4.62 11.34
CA SER A 88 -22.99 3.19 11.11
C SER A 88 -22.19 2.43 12.17
N ASN A 89 -22.82 1.52 12.92
CA ASN A 89 -22.19 0.71 13.98
C ASN A 89 -21.16 -0.31 13.43
N TYR A 90 -20.42 0.02 12.37
CA TYR A 90 -19.53 -0.85 11.64
C TYR A 90 -18.09 -0.34 11.67
N ILE A 91 -17.15 -1.26 11.92
CA ILE A 91 -15.72 -1.07 11.74
C ILE A 91 -15.38 -1.47 10.30
N THR A 92 -14.68 -0.59 9.58
CA THR A 92 -14.08 -0.91 8.28
C THR A 92 -12.80 -1.72 8.49
N ARG A 93 -12.73 -2.92 7.92
CA ARG A 93 -11.49 -3.70 7.79
C ARG A 93 -11.07 -3.75 6.33
N PRO A 94 -9.81 -3.50 5.99
CA PRO A 94 -9.37 -3.66 4.61
C PRO A 94 -9.39 -5.14 4.20
N GLY A 95 -9.57 -5.40 2.90
CA GLY A 95 -9.61 -6.73 2.29
C GLY A 95 -11.00 -7.35 2.19
N PHE A 96 -11.02 -8.68 2.06
CA PHE A 96 -12.20 -9.49 1.82
C PHE A 96 -12.53 -10.36 3.02
N LEU A 97 -13.82 -10.71 3.19
CA LEU A 97 -14.25 -11.84 4.00
C LEU A 97 -14.44 -13.03 3.07
N GLY A 98 -13.73 -14.13 3.34
CA GLY A 98 -13.75 -15.37 2.58
C GLY A 98 -14.50 -16.48 3.31
N TRP A 99 -15.41 -17.16 2.62
CA TRP A 99 -16.07 -18.40 3.06
C TRP A 99 -15.55 -19.56 2.23
N TYR A 100 -15.03 -20.58 2.91
CA TYR A 100 -14.29 -21.70 2.33
C TYR A 100 -15.11 -22.99 2.46
N TYR A 101 -15.41 -23.64 1.34
CA TYR A 101 -16.27 -24.82 1.25
C TYR A 101 -15.50 -26.02 0.71
N GLU A 102 -15.69 -27.20 1.31
CA GLU A 102 -15.09 -28.47 0.85
C GLU A 102 -15.97 -29.12 -0.24
N ASN A 103 -16.40 -28.33 -1.22
CA ASN A 103 -17.14 -28.73 -2.41
C ASN A 103 -16.99 -27.66 -3.50
N LYS A 104 -17.33 -27.97 -4.77
CA LYS A 104 -17.30 -27.00 -5.88
C LYS A 104 -18.59 -26.17 -6.03
N SER A 105 -19.63 -26.51 -5.27
CA SER A 105 -20.99 -25.98 -5.45
C SER A 105 -21.25 -24.66 -4.72
N PHE A 106 -20.31 -24.19 -3.90
CA PHE A 106 -20.42 -22.97 -3.10
C PHE A 106 -21.55 -23.02 -2.06
N ASP A 107 -21.85 -24.22 -1.55
CA ASP A 107 -23.01 -24.47 -0.69
C ASP A 107 -22.66 -25.21 0.60
N GLY A 108 -23.65 -25.30 1.49
CA GLY A 108 -23.52 -25.94 2.79
C GLY A 108 -22.80 -25.05 3.81
N LYS A 109 -22.33 -25.68 4.89
CA LYS A 109 -21.62 -24.99 5.97
C LYS A 109 -20.16 -24.75 5.55
N PRO A 110 -19.65 -23.52 5.59
CA PRO A 110 -18.24 -23.25 5.30
C PRO A 110 -17.35 -23.96 6.34
N LYS A 111 -16.27 -24.59 5.87
CA LYS A 111 -15.23 -25.20 6.69
C LYS A 111 -14.40 -24.15 7.43
N LEU A 112 -14.20 -23.00 6.79
CA LEU A 112 -13.46 -21.87 7.34
C LEU A 112 -14.10 -20.56 6.88
N VAL A 113 -14.09 -19.57 7.76
CA VAL A 113 -14.42 -18.17 7.43
C VAL A 113 -13.27 -17.31 7.94
N ARG A 114 -12.65 -16.52 7.08
CA ARG A 114 -11.52 -15.65 7.47
C ARG A 114 -11.43 -14.39 6.62
N TYR A 115 -10.62 -13.44 7.08
CA TYR A 115 -10.28 -12.25 6.30
C TYR A 115 -9.03 -12.51 5.46
N ASP A 116 -9.06 -12.08 4.21
CA ASP A 116 -7.91 -12.09 3.30
C ASP A 116 -7.66 -10.68 2.78
N ASN A 117 -6.46 -10.15 3.02
CA ASN A 117 -6.10 -8.80 2.58
C ASN A 117 -6.08 -8.67 1.06
N ARG A 118 -5.89 -9.77 0.32
CA ARG A 118 -5.83 -9.81 -1.14
C ARG A 118 -6.22 -11.20 -1.64
N ILE A 119 -6.77 -11.27 -2.85
CA ILE A 119 -7.01 -12.56 -3.52
C ILE A 119 -5.83 -12.83 -4.44
N SER A 120 -4.80 -13.46 -3.88
CA SER A 120 -3.58 -13.87 -4.59
C SER A 120 -3.01 -15.13 -3.95
N PHE A 121 -3.54 -16.28 -4.35
CA PHE A 121 -3.21 -17.59 -3.81
C PHE A 121 -2.64 -18.49 -4.91
N TYR A 122 -1.66 -19.30 -4.54
CA TYR A 122 -0.94 -20.22 -5.42
C TYR A 122 -1.04 -21.66 -4.93
N ASP A 123 -0.89 -22.59 -5.86
CA ASP A 123 -0.72 -24.05 -5.73
C ASP A 123 -1.14 -24.66 -4.36
N THR A 124 -0.31 -24.46 -3.33
CA THR A 124 -0.42 -25.11 -2.03
C THR A 124 -1.24 -24.34 -0.99
N SER A 125 -1.65 -23.11 -1.29
CA SER A 125 -2.28 -22.17 -0.35
C SER A 125 -3.53 -22.72 0.34
N PHE A 126 -4.20 -23.67 -0.31
CA PHE A 126 -5.43 -24.27 0.18
C PHE A 126 -5.29 -25.74 0.57
N ASN A 127 -4.11 -26.34 0.39
CA ASN A 127 -3.88 -27.76 0.73
C ASN A 127 -3.99 -28.03 2.23
N GLU A 128 -3.56 -27.10 3.07
CA GLU A 128 -3.73 -27.21 4.52
C GLU A 128 -5.21 -27.20 4.95
N ILE A 129 -6.08 -26.57 4.14
CA ILE A 129 -7.51 -26.43 4.44
C ILE A 129 -8.29 -27.63 3.88
N PHE A 130 -8.01 -28.05 2.64
CA PHE A 130 -8.84 -29.02 1.93
C PHE A 130 -8.15 -30.35 1.59
N SER A 131 -6.85 -30.49 1.89
CA SER A 131 -6.10 -31.73 1.72
C SER A 131 -6.20 -32.32 0.30
N GLY A 132 -6.12 -31.46 -0.72
CA GLY A 132 -6.18 -31.87 -2.14
C GLY A 132 -7.58 -32.26 -2.65
N LYS A 133 -8.63 -32.13 -1.82
CA LYS A 133 -10.01 -32.32 -2.27
C LYS A 133 -10.48 -31.16 -3.13
N GLN A 134 -11.66 -31.31 -3.75
CA GLN A 134 -12.32 -30.20 -4.42
C GLN A 134 -12.78 -29.18 -3.39
N TYR A 135 -12.75 -27.90 -3.75
CA TYR A 135 -13.17 -26.83 -2.88
C TYR A 135 -13.65 -25.62 -3.65
N SER A 136 -14.33 -24.74 -2.95
CA SER A 136 -14.76 -23.45 -3.47
C SER A 136 -14.67 -22.38 -2.39
N ILE A 137 -14.50 -21.14 -2.83
CA ILE A 137 -14.33 -19.99 -1.98
C ILE A 137 -15.19 -18.87 -2.54
N ILE A 138 -15.91 -18.19 -1.64
CA ILE A 138 -16.58 -16.94 -1.93
C ILE A 138 -15.86 -15.85 -1.14
N TRP A 139 -15.36 -14.84 -1.80
CA TRP A 139 -14.88 -13.61 -1.18
C TRP A 139 -15.89 -12.49 -1.39
N SER A 140 -16.17 -11.73 -0.34
CA SER A 140 -17.00 -10.53 -0.41
C SER A 140 -16.30 -9.34 0.23
N GLY A 141 -16.49 -8.17 -0.37
CA GLY A 141 -16.01 -6.90 0.15
C GLY A 141 -16.71 -5.74 -0.55
N ARG A 142 -16.19 -4.54 -0.32
CA ARG A 142 -16.66 -3.29 -0.90
C ARG A 142 -15.51 -2.59 -1.58
N LEU A 143 -15.57 -2.55 -2.90
CA LEU A 143 -14.60 -1.91 -3.76
C LEU A 143 -14.83 -0.40 -3.74
N TYR A 144 -13.79 0.38 -3.51
CA TYR A 144 -13.80 1.82 -3.74
C TYR A 144 -13.31 2.13 -5.16
N ALA A 145 -14.16 2.74 -5.97
CA ALA A 145 -13.81 3.29 -7.27
C ALA A 145 -13.46 4.78 -7.09
N PRO A 146 -12.18 5.18 -7.21
CA PRO A 146 -11.76 6.56 -6.91
C PRO A 146 -12.13 7.58 -7.99
N ARG A 147 -12.58 7.16 -9.18
CA ARG A 147 -12.98 8.07 -10.26
C ARG A 147 -13.97 7.43 -11.21
N SER A 148 -14.77 8.25 -11.87
CA SER A 148 -15.67 7.75 -12.92
C SER A 148 -14.90 7.30 -14.16
N GLY A 149 -15.30 6.18 -14.76
CA GLY A 149 -14.76 5.72 -16.04
C GLY A 149 -14.92 4.21 -16.26
N LEU A 150 -14.31 3.71 -17.33
CA LEU A 150 -14.30 2.29 -17.66
C LEU A 150 -13.20 1.55 -16.88
N TYR A 151 -13.61 0.65 -15.98
CA TYR A 151 -12.72 -0.23 -15.25
C TYR A 151 -12.58 -1.56 -15.98
N LYS A 152 -11.40 -2.17 -15.86
CA LYS A 152 -11.18 -3.57 -16.27
C LYS A 152 -10.90 -4.42 -15.05
N PHE A 153 -11.43 -5.63 -15.05
CA PHE A 153 -11.29 -6.62 -13.99
C PHE A 153 -10.74 -7.90 -14.58
N TYR A 154 -9.92 -8.60 -13.82
CA TYR A 154 -9.25 -9.81 -14.26
C TYR A 154 -9.31 -10.89 -13.20
N THR A 155 -9.50 -12.12 -13.65
CA THR A 155 -9.31 -13.32 -12.85
C THR A 155 -8.31 -14.21 -13.57
N GLU A 156 -7.18 -14.51 -12.94
CA GLU A 156 -6.22 -15.54 -13.37
C GLU A 156 -6.44 -16.75 -12.46
N SER A 157 -7.01 -17.83 -12.97
CA SER A 157 -7.41 -18.98 -12.14
C SER A 157 -7.19 -20.35 -12.75
N ASP A 158 -7.05 -21.34 -11.86
CA ASP A 158 -7.05 -22.79 -12.08
C ASP A 158 -7.79 -23.41 -10.88
N ASP A 159 -9.04 -23.88 -10.98
CA ASP A 159 -9.94 -23.90 -12.14
C ASP A 159 -10.78 -22.61 -12.26
N GLY A 160 -12.10 -22.72 -12.12
CA GLY A 160 -13.07 -21.71 -12.52
C GLY A 160 -13.23 -20.58 -11.52
N SER A 161 -13.43 -19.37 -12.02
CA SER A 161 -13.71 -18.18 -11.21
C SER A 161 -14.72 -17.22 -11.84
N PHE A 162 -15.34 -16.41 -10.99
CA PHE A 162 -16.36 -15.43 -11.37
C PHE A 162 -16.20 -14.18 -10.52
N LEU A 163 -16.24 -13.00 -11.14
CA LEU A 163 -16.20 -11.72 -10.44
C LEU A 163 -17.48 -10.94 -10.71
N TYR A 164 -18.10 -10.48 -9.63
CA TYR A 164 -19.33 -9.69 -9.64
C TYR A 164 -19.10 -8.32 -9.01
N ILE A 165 -19.73 -7.31 -9.58
CA ILE A 165 -19.83 -5.95 -9.02
C ILE A 165 -21.32 -5.61 -8.92
N ASN A 166 -21.82 -5.29 -7.72
CA ASN A 166 -23.25 -5.11 -7.41
C ASN A 166 -24.11 -6.24 -7.99
N ASP A 167 -23.70 -7.49 -7.73
CA ASP A 167 -24.33 -8.73 -8.22
C ASP A 167 -24.40 -8.91 -9.75
N LYS A 168 -23.82 -8.01 -10.54
CA LYS A 168 -23.65 -8.19 -11.98
C LYS A 168 -22.36 -8.92 -12.26
N LEU A 169 -22.43 -10.02 -13.03
CA LEU A 169 -21.25 -10.76 -13.48
C LEU A 169 -20.43 -9.90 -14.44
N VAL A 170 -19.19 -9.58 -14.06
CA VAL A 170 -18.25 -8.77 -14.84
C VAL A 170 -17.21 -9.67 -15.51
N VAL A 171 -16.67 -10.65 -14.79
CA VAL A 171 -15.71 -11.62 -15.34
C VAL A 171 -16.28 -13.02 -15.18
N ASP A 172 -16.42 -13.73 -16.29
CA ASP A 172 -16.72 -15.16 -16.33
C ASP A 172 -15.48 -15.94 -16.80
N ASN A 173 -14.87 -16.63 -15.84
CA ASN A 173 -13.79 -17.58 -16.07
C ASN A 173 -14.22 -18.97 -15.61
N GLY A 174 -15.46 -19.36 -15.90
CA GLY A 174 -15.98 -20.68 -15.53
C GLY A 174 -15.37 -21.83 -16.33
N GLY A 175 -15.74 -23.04 -15.89
CA GLY A 175 -15.28 -24.31 -16.47
C GLY A 175 -14.05 -24.87 -15.77
N ASP A 176 -13.80 -26.16 -15.98
CA ASP A 176 -12.60 -26.83 -15.49
C ASP A 176 -11.48 -26.57 -16.50
N HIS A 177 -10.37 -25.98 -16.05
CA HIS A 177 -9.27 -25.54 -16.88
C HIS A 177 -8.02 -25.27 -16.05
N GLY A 178 -6.83 -25.48 -16.64
CA GLY A 178 -5.58 -25.02 -16.06
C GLY A 178 -5.50 -23.48 -15.98
N ILE A 179 -4.40 -22.95 -15.43
CA ILE A 179 -4.19 -21.50 -15.26
C ILE A 179 -4.53 -20.72 -16.54
N ARG A 180 -5.56 -19.87 -16.43
CA ARG A 180 -6.02 -18.97 -17.49
C ARG A 180 -6.46 -17.63 -16.93
N THR A 181 -6.17 -16.56 -17.66
CA THR A 181 -6.67 -15.22 -17.37
C THR A 181 -7.87 -14.87 -18.23
N LYS A 182 -8.94 -14.38 -17.61
CA LYS A 182 -10.08 -13.75 -18.27
C LYS A 182 -10.22 -12.31 -17.81
N GLU A 183 -10.77 -11.49 -18.68
CA GLU A 183 -11.05 -10.08 -18.41
C GLU A 183 -12.54 -9.76 -18.59
N GLY A 184 -12.95 -8.71 -17.92
CA GLY A 184 -14.26 -8.10 -18.02
C GLY A 184 -14.18 -6.61 -17.76
N THR A 185 -15.15 -5.85 -18.23
CA THR A 185 -15.16 -4.40 -18.06
C THR A 185 -16.48 -3.91 -17.52
N MET A 186 -16.44 -2.83 -16.75
CA MET A 186 -17.64 -2.17 -16.23
C MET A 186 -17.37 -0.68 -16.06
N TYR A 187 -18.31 0.16 -16.50
CA TYR A 187 -18.29 1.57 -16.19
C TYR A 187 -18.74 1.78 -14.75
N LEU A 188 -17.93 2.46 -13.95
CA LEU A 188 -18.24 2.84 -12.56
C LEU A 188 -18.15 4.36 -12.44
N THR A 189 -19.03 4.95 -11.64
CA THR A 189 -18.82 6.31 -11.12
C THR A 189 -17.98 6.24 -9.85
N GLU A 190 -17.39 7.36 -9.44
CA GLU A 190 -16.74 7.46 -8.12
C GLU A 190 -17.70 6.98 -7.00
N GLY A 191 -17.20 6.13 -6.11
CA GLY A 191 -17.99 5.60 -4.98
C GLY A 191 -17.68 4.16 -4.61
N TYR A 192 -18.55 3.58 -3.79
CA TYR A 192 -18.38 2.22 -3.26
C TYR A 192 -19.33 1.22 -3.91
N TYR A 193 -18.82 0.04 -4.22
CA TYR A 193 -19.54 -1.05 -4.88
C TYR A 193 -19.34 -2.36 -4.14
N ASP A 194 -20.38 -3.19 -4.08
CA ASP A 194 -20.24 -4.56 -3.57
C ASP A 194 -19.45 -5.38 -4.58
N ILE A 195 -18.36 -5.99 -4.12
CA ILE A 195 -17.54 -6.90 -4.92
C ILE A 195 -17.65 -8.30 -4.34
N LYS A 196 -17.90 -9.27 -5.23
CA LYS A 196 -17.98 -10.68 -4.89
C LYS A 196 -17.13 -11.48 -5.88
N VAL A 197 -16.24 -12.30 -5.37
CA VAL A 197 -15.44 -13.22 -6.19
C VAL A 197 -15.76 -14.64 -5.78
N LYS A 198 -16.16 -15.46 -6.74
CA LYS A 198 -16.34 -16.91 -6.55
C LYS A 198 -15.21 -17.62 -7.26
N TYR A 199 -14.63 -18.62 -6.63
CA TYR A 199 -13.58 -19.46 -7.20
C TYR A 199 -13.79 -20.90 -6.75
N TYR A 200 -13.55 -21.86 -7.64
CA TYR A 200 -13.51 -23.26 -7.28
C TYR A 200 -12.28 -23.93 -7.88
N ASN A 201 -11.84 -24.99 -7.22
CA ASN A 201 -10.84 -25.90 -7.73
C ASN A 201 -11.42 -27.31 -7.75
N SER A 202 -11.34 -27.96 -8.90
CA SER A 202 -11.91 -29.28 -9.12
C SER A 202 -11.05 -30.37 -8.54
N MET A 203 -9.76 -30.33 -8.86
CA MET A 203 -8.79 -31.35 -8.53
C MET A 203 -7.41 -30.73 -8.57
N GLY A 204 -6.43 -31.40 -7.95
CA GLY A 204 -5.05 -30.95 -8.04
C GLY A 204 -4.82 -29.61 -7.34
N LYS A 205 -3.97 -28.79 -7.94
CA LYS A 205 -3.39 -27.61 -7.31
C LYS A 205 -4.16 -26.38 -7.74
N GLY A 206 -4.54 -25.53 -6.79
CA GLY A 206 -5.37 -24.36 -7.12
C GLY A 206 -4.56 -23.09 -7.31
N HIS A 207 -5.02 -22.23 -8.21
CA HIS A 207 -4.42 -20.91 -8.44
C HIS A 207 -5.52 -19.87 -8.59
N ILE A 208 -5.37 -18.72 -7.92
CA ILE A 208 -6.28 -17.60 -8.13
C ILE A 208 -5.56 -16.28 -7.82
N LYS A 209 -5.58 -15.37 -8.79
CA LYS A 209 -5.26 -13.96 -8.59
C LYS A 209 -6.35 -13.09 -9.20
N VAL A 210 -6.67 -12.00 -8.52
CA VAL A 210 -7.69 -11.05 -8.97
C VAL A 210 -7.04 -9.68 -9.11
N PHE A 211 -7.27 -9.05 -10.26
CA PHE A 211 -6.72 -7.74 -10.58
C PHE A 211 -7.81 -6.79 -11.06
N TRP A 212 -7.48 -5.51 -11.00
CA TRP A 212 -8.24 -4.45 -11.63
C TRP A 212 -7.33 -3.44 -12.33
N GLU A 213 -7.89 -2.72 -13.29
CA GLU A 213 -7.32 -1.54 -13.90
C GLU A 213 -8.35 -0.42 -13.72
N ILE A 214 -7.96 0.64 -13.03
CA ILE A 214 -8.75 1.88 -13.01
C ILE A 214 -8.68 2.52 -14.40
N PRO A 215 -9.62 3.42 -14.77
CA PRO A 215 -9.56 4.14 -16.05
C PRO A 215 -8.17 4.75 -16.22
N ASP A 216 -7.49 4.62 -17.36
CA ASP A 216 -6.13 5.14 -17.62
C ASP A 216 -5.04 4.76 -16.59
N GLY A 217 -5.27 3.70 -15.82
CA GLY A 217 -4.35 3.22 -14.79
C GLY A 217 -3.57 1.98 -15.21
N LEU A 218 -2.64 1.57 -14.35
CA LEU A 218 -1.96 0.28 -14.47
C LEU A 218 -2.77 -0.82 -13.80
N ARG A 219 -2.52 -2.07 -14.21
CA ARG A 219 -3.08 -3.25 -13.56
C ARG A 219 -2.50 -3.43 -12.17
N CYS A 220 -3.37 -3.56 -11.18
CA CYS A 220 -3.00 -3.80 -9.79
C CYS A 220 -3.78 -4.99 -9.22
N LEU A 221 -3.24 -5.64 -8.19
CA LEU A 221 -3.98 -6.64 -7.42
C LEU A 221 -5.18 -5.99 -6.70
N LEU A 222 -6.29 -6.70 -6.64
CA LEU A 222 -7.44 -6.34 -5.80
C LEU A 222 -7.19 -6.78 -4.35
N GLY A 223 -7.40 -5.87 -3.38
CA GLY A 223 -7.07 -6.13 -1.99
C GLY A 223 -7.19 -4.94 -1.04
N GLU A 224 -6.35 -4.91 -0.01
CA GLU A 224 -6.42 -3.99 1.14
C GLU A 224 -6.32 -2.51 0.80
N ASP A 225 -5.75 -2.18 -0.36
CA ASP A 225 -5.57 -0.80 -0.82
C ASP A 225 -6.84 -0.21 -1.48
N ASN A 226 -7.82 -1.06 -1.83
CA ASN A 226 -9.00 -0.65 -2.61
C ASN A 226 -10.30 -1.39 -2.25
N VAL A 227 -10.25 -2.42 -1.40
CA VAL A 227 -11.40 -3.20 -0.96
C VAL A 227 -11.47 -3.20 0.57
N TYR A 228 -12.69 -3.06 1.08
CA TYR A 228 -12.99 -3.02 2.51
C TYR A 228 -14.15 -3.94 2.86
N ASN A 229 -14.18 -4.47 4.08
CA ASN A 229 -15.26 -5.24 4.64
C ASN A 229 -15.81 -4.52 5.88
N TYR A 230 -17.13 -4.53 6.06
CA TYR A 230 -17.78 -3.93 7.23
C TYR A 230 -18.08 -4.99 8.28
N ILE A 231 -17.55 -4.80 9.48
CA ILE A 231 -17.83 -5.66 10.63
C ILE A 231 -18.67 -4.88 11.63
N MET A 232 -19.78 -5.45 12.06
CA MET A 232 -20.59 -4.84 13.10
C MET A 232 -19.83 -4.81 14.43
N ASN A 233 -19.77 -3.65 15.07
CA ASN A 233 -19.11 -3.48 16.35
C ASN A 233 -20.03 -3.96 17.49
N CYS A 234 -19.82 -5.19 17.96
CA CYS A 234 -20.58 -5.74 19.09
C CYS A 234 -20.39 -4.96 20.41
N ALA A 235 -19.32 -4.18 20.57
CA ALA A 235 -19.06 -3.44 21.82
C ALA A 235 -20.05 -2.30 22.09
N ILE A 236 -20.79 -1.83 21.08
CA ILE A 236 -21.77 -0.73 21.21
C ILE A 236 -23.21 -1.27 21.41
N LEU A 237 -23.50 -2.51 21.01
CA LEU A 237 -24.84 -3.11 21.16
C LEU A 237 -25.28 -3.27 22.63
N ASN A 238 -24.33 -3.44 23.56
CA ASN A 238 -24.64 -3.56 24.99
C ASN A 238 -25.13 -2.25 25.65
N ASN A 239 -25.08 -1.11 24.95
CA ASN A 239 -25.48 0.19 25.49
C ASN A 239 -26.83 0.70 24.95
N THR A 240 -27.55 -0.11 24.17
CA THR A 240 -28.87 0.29 23.61
C THR A 240 -30.06 -0.44 24.24
N ASN A 241 -29.81 -1.27 25.27
CA ASN A 241 -30.84 -1.95 26.06
C ASN A 241 -30.88 -1.45 27.52
N LYS A 242 -30.92 -0.13 27.73
CA LYS A 242 -31.26 0.48 29.02
C LYS A 242 -32.16 1.69 28.84
#